data_AF-A0A956DQG0-F1
#
_entry.id   AF-A0A956DQG0-F1
#
_cell.length_a   1.000
_cell.length_b   1.000
_cell.length_c   1.000
_cell.angle_alpha   90.00
_cell.angle_beta   90.00
_cell.angle_gamma   90.00
#
_symmetry.space_group_name_H-M   'P 1'
#
loop_
_entity.id
_entity.type
_entity.pdbx_description
1 polymer ?
#
loop_
_entity_poly.entity_id
_entity_poly.type
_entity_poly.pdbx_seq_one_letter_code
_entity_poly.pdbx_strand_id
1 'polypeptide(L)'
;NVPIVLMLILLIFYLWYAFRQARANDKLIAQLEADPELAKTHHRKFHPWHPSWDKTVSVWPHLLKREFLAAIIVTAFLIVWSVFLNAPLEDPANPTLTMNPSKAPWYFLGLQEILVYFDPWFAGVVLPGIIIVGLMIIPYIDINPKGNGYYCLKDRWFAISNFLFGFIGLWISTVIIGTFIRGPGWYLFLPGEYWDVHKTVAITNEDWPSIFGITDFYPAMAFGAVSTLAFLLVPPIIFWQLRHKTSPVLQKLGSVRYWITALLFMMQLGVVFKMVLRLGFNVKYIMVGPMGFNI
;
A
#
# COMPACT_ATOMS: atom_id res chain seq x y z
N ASN A 1 -0.78 11.28 18.99
CA ASN A 1 0.24 11.05 17.95
C ASN A 1 0.08 12.10 16.85
N VAL A 2 0.68 13.30 17.02
CA VAL A 2 0.45 14.46 16.13
C VAL A 2 0.81 14.18 14.66
N PRO A 3 1.96 13.54 14.34
CA PRO A 3 2.32 13.23 12.95
C PRO A 3 1.30 12.38 12.21
N ILE A 4 0.74 11.36 12.87
CA ILE A 4 -0.25 10.47 12.25
C ILE A 4 -1.55 11.21 11.97
N VAL A 5 -2.04 12.02 12.92
CA VAL A 5 -3.26 12.81 12.71
C VAL A 5 -3.06 13.81 11.56
N LEU A 6 -1.92 14.51 11.52
CA LEU A 6 -1.60 15.41 10.42
C LEU A 6 -1.51 14.66 9.08
N MET A 7 -0.86 13.51 9.04
CA MET A 7 -0.76 12.66 7.86
C MET A 7 -2.15 12.27 7.34
N LEU A 8 -3.08 11.88 8.22
CA LEU A 8 -4.45 11.50 7.81
C LEU A 8 -5.22 12.69 7.23
N ILE A 9 -5.11 13.88 7.84
CA ILE A 9 -5.74 15.10 7.32
C ILE A 9 -5.17 15.47 5.94
N LEU A 10 -3.85 15.47 5.81
CA LEU A 10 -3.16 15.76 4.54
C LEU A 10 -3.52 14.72 3.48
N LEU A 11 -3.57 13.44 3.83
CA LEU A 11 -3.96 12.36 2.93
C LEU A 11 -5.36 12.59 2.35
N ILE A 12 -6.35 12.90 3.20
CA ILE A 12 -7.72 13.21 2.76
C ILE A 12 -7.72 14.41 1.79
N PHE A 13 -7.02 15.48 2.16
CA PHE A 13 -6.93 16.68 1.32
C PHE A 13 -6.29 16.39 -0.04
N TYR A 14 -5.14 15.73 -0.07
CA TYR A 14 -4.42 15.46 -1.32
C TYR A 14 -5.12 14.42 -2.19
N LEU A 15 -5.80 13.43 -1.61
CA LEU A 15 -6.67 12.53 -2.36
C LEU A 15 -7.82 13.29 -2.99
N TRP A 16 -8.54 14.11 -2.21
CA TRP A 16 -9.61 14.95 -2.75
C TRP A 16 -9.09 15.86 -3.87
N TYR A 17 -7.95 16.51 -3.67
CA TYR A 17 -7.34 17.40 -4.65
C TYR A 17 -6.99 16.65 -5.94
N ALA A 18 -6.32 15.50 -5.85
CA ALA A 18 -5.98 14.65 -6.99
C ALA A 18 -7.23 14.16 -7.73
N PHE A 19 -8.24 13.66 -7.02
CA PHE A 19 -9.50 13.21 -7.61
C PHE A 19 -10.29 14.35 -8.25
N ARG A 20 -10.30 15.54 -7.65
CA ARG A 20 -10.93 16.73 -8.21
C ARG A 20 -10.27 17.11 -9.53
N GLN A 21 -8.94 17.15 -9.59
CA GLN A 21 -8.20 17.42 -10.82
C GLN A 21 -8.47 16.34 -11.87
N ALA A 22 -8.41 15.07 -11.47
CA ALA A 22 -8.63 13.95 -12.37
C ALA A 22 -10.03 13.98 -13.00
N ARG A 23 -11.06 14.30 -12.21
CA ARG A 23 -12.44 14.47 -12.72
C ARG A 23 -12.56 15.65 -13.67
N ALA A 24 -11.90 16.77 -13.39
CA ALA A 24 -11.90 17.94 -14.27
C ALA A 24 -11.21 17.61 -15.60
N ASN A 25 -10.06 16.93 -15.55
CA ASN A 25 -9.33 16.48 -16.73
C ASN A 25 -10.13 15.46 -17.54
N ASP A 26 -10.75 14.46 -16.90
CA ASP A 26 -11.56 13.45 -17.59
C ASP A 26 -12.79 14.07 -18.29
N LYS A 27 -13.38 15.13 -17.72
CA LYS A 27 -14.45 15.90 -18.37
C LYS A 27 -13.94 16.67 -19.58
N LEU A 28 -12.81 17.35 -19.44
CA LEU A 28 -12.17 18.06 -20.54
C LEU A 28 -11.81 17.10 -21.67
N ILE A 29 -11.19 15.95 -21.36
CA ILE A 29 -10.84 14.93 -22.35
C ILE A 29 -12.07 14.46 -23.13
N ALA A 30 -13.19 14.21 -22.44
CA ALA A 30 -14.44 13.83 -23.11
C ALA A 30 -14.98 14.93 -24.05
N GLN A 31 -14.81 16.21 -23.70
CA GLN A 31 -15.16 17.32 -24.58
C GLN A 31 -14.23 17.42 -25.79
N LEU A 32 -12.92 17.25 -25.59
CA LEU A 32 -11.93 17.27 -26.67
C LEU A 32 -12.09 16.07 -27.62
N GLU A 33 -12.53 14.92 -27.13
CA GLU A 33 -12.83 13.76 -27.96
C GLU A 33 -14.12 13.96 -28.79
N ALA A 34 -15.04 14.81 -28.33
CA ALA A 34 -16.28 15.14 -29.04
C ALA A 34 -16.09 16.28 -30.07
N ASP A 35 -15.15 17.20 -29.84
CA ASP A 35 -14.88 18.36 -30.71
C ASP A 35 -13.41 18.36 -31.22
N PRO A 36 -13.17 17.89 -32.47
CA PRO A 36 -11.84 17.84 -33.06
C PRO A 36 -11.17 19.19 -33.26
N GLU A 37 -11.91 20.29 -33.37
CA GLU A 37 -11.33 21.64 -33.52
C GLU A 37 -10.81 22.14 -32.17
N LEU A 38 -11.54 21.86 -31.08
CA LEU A 38 -11.13 22.19 -29.73
C LEU A 38 -9.89 21.38 -29.29
N ALA A 39 -9.78 20.13 -29.74
CA ALA A 39 -8.62 19.26 -29.49
C ALA A 39 -7.29 19.77 -30.06
N LYS A 40 -7.32 20.55 -31.15
CA LYS A 40 -6.10 21.13 -31.76
C LYS A 40 -5.52 22.26 -30.92
N THR A 41 -6.37 22.94 -30.14
CA THR A 41 -6.02 24.16 -29.42
C THR A 41 -5.87 23.93 -27.91
N HIS A 42 -6.43 22.86 -27.36
CA HIS A 42 -6.42 22.62 -25.91
C HIS A 42 -5.53 21.43 -25.52
N HIS A 43 -4.83 21.57 -24.41
CA HIS A 43 -4.08 20.50 -23.77
C HIS A 43 -4.99 19.73 -22.78
N ARG A 44 -4.61 18.48 -22.45
CA ARG A 44 -5.39 17.60 -21.56
C ARG A 44 -5.25 17.92 -20.06
N LYS A 45 -5.10 19.20 -19.69
CA LYS A 45 -5.14 19.64 -18.28
C LYS A 45 -6.20 20.71 -18.11
N PHE A 46 -6.89 20.67 -16.97
CA PHE A 46 -7.95 21.61 -16.63
C PHE A 46 -7.45 23.03 -16.36
N HIS A 47 -6.15 23.21 -16.12
CA HIS A 47 -5.55 24.54 -15.99
C HIS A 47 -5.65 25.26 -17.34
N PRO A 48 -5.88 26.59 -17.36
CA PRO A 48 -5.91 27.34 -18.61
C PRO A 48 -4.55 27.27 -19.30
N TRP A 49 -4.54 27.13 -20.62
CA TRP A 49 -3.35 27.27 -21.46
C TRP A 49 -3.54 28.41 -22.43
N HIS A 50 -2.46 29.15 -22.65
CA HIS A 50 -2.42 30.23 -23.61
C HIS A 50 -1.43 29.88 -24.73
N PRO A 51 -1.80 30.06 -26.02
CA PRO A 51 -0.92 29.76 -27.15
C PRO A 51 0.43 30.49 -27.12
N SER A 52 0.49 31.63 -26.44
CA SER A 52 1.73 32.41 -26.29
C SER A 52 2.68 31.90 -25.21
N TRP A 53 2.32 30.84 -24.47
CA TRP A 53 3.19 30.28 -23.45
C TRP A 53 4.20 29.32 -24.05
N ASP A 54 5.46 29.46 -23.62
CA ASP A 54 6.51 28.54 -23.99
C ASP A 54 6.23 27.12 -23.48
N LYS A 55 6.55 26.12 -24.31
CA LYS A 55 6.40 24.71 -23.94
C LYS A 55 7.35 24.31 -22.81
N THR A 56 8.48 24.99 -22.70
CA THR A 56 9.50 24.79 -21.68
C THR A 56 9.91 26.13 -21.10
N VAL A 57 10.19 26.15 -19.80
CA VAL A 57 10.72 27.32 -19.09
C VAL A 57 12.08 26.95 -18.51
N SER A 58 13.00 27.92 -18.43
CA SER A 58 14.30 27.68 -17.83
C SER A 58 14.17 27.34 -16.34
N VAL A 59 14.96 26.37 -15.88
CA VAL A 59 14.97 25.94 -14.47
C VAL A 59 15.29 27.12 -13.54
N TRP A 60 16.31 27.88 -13.90
CA TRP A 60 16.60 29.17 -13.30
C TRP A 60 15.96 30.31 -14.11
N PRO A 61 15.18 31.22 -13.49
CA PRO A 61 14.86 31.30 -12.06
C PRO A 61 13.54 30.59 -11.69
N HIS A 62 12.77 30.09 -12.66
CA HIS A 62 11.36 29.76 -12.46
C HIS A 62 11.11 28.61 -11.47
N LEU A 63 11.80 27.49 -11.64
CA LEU A 63 11.66 26.33 -10.75
C LEU A 63 12.38 26.60 -9.42
N LEU A 64 13.63 27.06 -9.50
CA LEU A 64 14.50 27.17 -8.32
C LEU A 64 13.98 28.19 -7.29
N LYS A 65 13.37 29.31 -7.72
CA LYS A 65 12.73 30.25 -6.79
C LYS A 65 11.56 29.61 -6.03
N ARG A 66 10.76 28.77 -6.69
CA ARG A 66 9.60 28.10 -6.07
C ARG A 66 10.04 27.03 -5.08
N GLU A 67 11.04 26.22 -5.46
CA GLU A 67 11.60 25.19 -4.58
C GLU A 67 12.31 25.80 -3.38
N PHE A 68 13.07 26.87 -3.57
CA PHE A 68 13.73 27.58 -2.47
C PHE A 68 12.72 28.21 -1.50
N LEU A 69 11.65 28.83 -2.01
CA LEU A 69 10.56 29.33 -1.16
C LEU A 69 9.88 28.20 -0.39
N ALA A 70 9.60 27.06 -1.05
CA ALA A 70 9.03 25.90 -0.37
C ALA A 70 9.96 25.36 0.73
N ALA A 71 11.27 25.30 0.47
CA ALA A 71 12.26 24.88 1.46
C ALA A 71 12.31 25.81 2.67
N ILE A 72 12.25 27.14 2.45
CA ILE A 72 12.16 28.12 3.55
C ILE A 72 10.89 27.90 4.37
N ILE A 73 9.74 27.76 3.72
CA ILE A 73 8.44 27.55 4.40
C ILE A 73 8.46 26.26 5.22
N VAL A 74 8.94 25.15 4.66
CA VAL A 74 9.04 23.86 5.35
C VAL A 74 10.02 23.94 6.52
N THR A 75 11.17 24.59 6.35
CA THR A 75 12.16 24.76 7.41
C THR A 75 11.61 25.60 8.55
N ALA A 76 10.97 26.73 8.24
CA ALA A 76 10.33 27.58 9.24
C ALA A 76 9.23 26.82 9.99
N PHE A 77 8.41 26.05 9.27
CA PHE A 77 7.39 25.19 9.87
C PHE A 77 7.99 24.14 10.83
N LEU A 78 9.07 23.46 10.44
CA LEU A 78 9.74 22.48 11.29
C LEU A 78 10.39 23.10 12.54
N ILE A 79 10.97 24.30 12.42
CA ILE A 79 11.51 25.06 13.56
C ILE A 79 10.39 25.47 14.52
N VAL A 80 9.29 26.00 14.01
CA VAL A 80 8.12 26.34 14.83
C VAL A 80 7.60 25.09 15.54
N TRP A 81 7.44 23.98 14.82
CA TRP A 81 7.01 22.71 15.43
C TRP A 81 7.95 22.28 16.56
N SER A 82 9.26 22.28 16.34
CA SER A 82 10.23 21.80 17.33
C SER A 82 10.26 22.65 18.60
N VAL A 83 9.92 23.94 18.52
CA VAL A 83 9.80 24.84 19.67
C VAL A 83 8.54 24.56 20.49
N PHE A 84 7.41 24.29 19.83
CA PHE A 84 6.11 24.15 20.49
C PHE A 84 5.75 22.72 20.92
N LEU A 85 6.35 21.70 20.31
CA LEU A 85 6.05 20.30 20.60
C LEU A 85 7.32 19.53 20.94
N ASN A 86 7.43 19.13 22.21
CA ASN A 86 8.51 18.26 22.68
C ASN A 86 8.48 16.91 21.96
N ALA A 87 9.66 16.39 21.66
CA ALA A 87 9.80 15.03 21.17
C ALA A 87 9.35 14.04 22.25
N PRO A 88 8.54 13.01 21.90
CA PRO A 88 8.14 11.97 22.83
C PRO A 88 9.30 10.99 23.06
N LEU A 89 10.36 11.46 23.72
CA LEU A 89 11.51 10.63 24.09
C LEU A 89 11.16 9.81 25.33
N GLU A 90 11.49 8.53 25.28
CA GLU A 90 11.36 7.61 26.41
C GLU A 90 12.58 7.69 27.33
N ASP A 91 12.49 7.04 28.49
CA ASP A 91 13.61 6.93 29.43
C ASP A 91 14.81 6.21 28.80
N PRO A 92 16.03 6.41 29.35
CA PRO A 92 17.21 5.67 28.91
C PRO A 92 16.97 4.15 28.91
N ALA A 93 17.52 3.47 27.90
CA ALA A 93 17.30 2.06 27.68
C ALA A 93 17.62 1.22 28.92
N ASN A 94 16.65 0.41 29.35
CA ASN A 94 16.79 -0.52 30.47
C ASN A 94 16.60 -1.97 29.98
N PRO A 95 17.65 -2.83 30.01
CA PRO A 95 17.55 -4.20 29.56
C PRO A 95 16.67 -5.10 30.43
N THR A 96 16.29 -4.66 31.64
CA THR A 96 15.41 -5.43 32.55
C THR A 96 13.93 -5.10 32.37
N LEU A 97 13.58 -4.11 31.54
CA LEU A 97 12.22 -3.66 31.32
C LEU A 97 11.86 -3.69 29.83
N THR A 98 10.95 -4.59 29.45
CA THR A 98 10.32 -4.57 28.14
C THR A 98 9.04 -3.73 28.21
N MET A 99 8.98 -2.65 27.45
CA MET A 99 7.81 -1.78 27.42
C MET A 99 6.61 -2.48 26.78
N ASN A 100 5.42 -2.25 27.36
CA ASN A 100 4.18 -2.80 26.86
C ASN A 100 3.09 -1.73 26.76
N PRO A 101 2.62 -1.36 25.55
CA PRO A 101 3.08 -1.83 24.24
C PRO A 101 4.35 -1.10 23.77
N SER A 102 5.30 -1.84 23.18
CA SER A 102 6.42 -1.23 22.44
C SER A 102 5.93 -0.86 21.03
N LYS A 103 5.74 0.43 20.75
CA LYS A 103 5.29 0.94 19.44
C LYS A 103 6.49 1.44 18.63
N ALA A 104 6.60 0.98 17.39
CA ALA A 104 7.58 1.47 16.43
C ALA A 104 7.26 2.92 16.02
N PRO A 105 8.25 3.66 15.50
CA PRO A 105 8.02 4.97 14.89
C PRO A 105 6.90 4.91 13.86
N TRP A 106 6.14 6.00 13.74
CA TRP A 106 4.88 6.05 12.96
C TRP A 106 5.03 5.60 11.49
N TYR A 107 6.20 5.83 10.87
CA TYR A 107 6.49 5.42 9.50
C TYR A 107 6.78 3.91 9.34
N PHE A 108 7.06 3.20 10.44
CA PHE A 108 7.21 1.75 10.49
C PHE A 108 6.04 1.02 11.15
N LEU A 109 5.10 1.76 11.74
CA LEU A 109 3.99 1.17 12.49
C LEU A 109 3.12 0.24 11.63
N GLY A 110 2.96 0.54 10.34
CA GLY A 110 2.27 -0.33 9.41
C GLY A 110 2.98 -1.68 9.20
N LEU A 111 4.32 -1.68 9.14
CA LEU A 111 5.12 -2.91 9.09
C LEU A 111 5.07 -3.67 10.42
N GLN A 112 5.09 -2.96 11.53
CA GLN A 112 4.95 -3.59 12.84
C GLN A 112 3.61 -4.32 12.97
N GLU A 113 2.53 -3.72 12.48
CA GLU A 113 1.22 -4.37 12.46
C GLU A 113 1.23 -5.63 11.57
N ILE A 114 1.97 -5.63 10.45
CA ILE A 114 2.13 -6.81 9.60
C ILE A 114 2.81 -7.99 10.34
N LEU A 115 3.70 -7.73 11.31
CA LEU A 115 4.36 -8.76 12.13
C LEU A 115 3.40 -9.58 12.99
N VAL A 116 2.15 -9.13 13.18
CA VAL A 116 1.13 -9.91 13.90
C VAL A 116 0.61 -11.08 13.04
N TYR A 117 0.69 -10.93 11.71
CA TYR A 117 0.06 -11.84 10.76
C TYR A 117 1.05 -12.80 10.10
N PHE A 118 2.32 -12.41 10.04
CA PHE A 118 3.40 -13.11 9.34
C PHE A 118 4.62 -13.26 10.24
N ASP A 119 5.42 -14.30 9.98
CA ASP A 119 6.68 -14.47 10.69
C ASP A 119 7.69 -13.34 10.35
N PRO A 120 8.63 -13.02 11.27
CA PRO A 120 9.48 -11.84 11.15
C PRO A 120 10.32 -11.76 9.88
N TRP A 121 10.80 -12.89 9.35
CA TRP A 121 11.60 -12.90 8.12
C TRP A 121 10.77 -12.45 6.91
N PHE A 122 9.51 -12.89 6.83
CA PHE A 122 8.63 -12.58 5.71
C PHE A 122 8.11 -11.14 5.81
N ALA A 123 7.62 -10.75 6.98
CA ALA A 123 7.11 -9.40 7.24
C ALA A 123 8.20 -8.32 7.21
N GLY A 124 9.39 -8.62 7.75
CA GLY A 124 10.47 -7.65 7.92
C GLY A 124 11.39 -7.52 6.71
N VAL A 125 11.54 -8.57 5.89
CA VAL A 125 12.50 -8.59 4.78
C VAL A 125 11.80 -8.80 3.43
N VAL A 126 11.05 -9.89 3.30
CA VAL A 126 10.48 -10.30 2.00
C VAL A 126 9.40 -9.34 1.51
N LEU A 127 8.39 -9.03 2.32
CA LEU A 127 7.30 -8.13 1.93
C LEU A 127 7.81 -6.72 1.59
N PRO A 128 8.65 -6.04 2.40
CA PRO A 128 9.24 -4.77 2.03
C PRO A 128 10.08 -4.85 0.75
N GLY A 129 10.86 -5.93 0.58
CA GLY A 129 11.63 -6.17 -0.64
C GLY A 129 10.75 -6.28 -1.88
N ILE A 130 9.66 -7.03 -1.81
CA ILE A 130 8.67 -7.16 -2.89
C ILE A 130 8.01 -5.82 -3.20
N ILE A 131 7.66 -5.02 -2.19
CA ILE A 131 7.07 -3.68 -2.40
C ILE A 131 8.05 -2.79 -3.17
N ILE A 132 9.32 -2.72 -2.73
CA ILE A 132 10.33 -1.87 -3.37
C ILE A 132 10.60 -2.33 -4.81
N VAL A 133 10.82 -3.64 -5.02
CA VAL A 133 11.02 -4.22 -6.36
C VAL A 133 9.79 -4.01 -7.25
N GLY A 134 8.60 -4.21 -6.70
CA GLY A 134 7.34 -3.98 -7.39
C GLY A 134 7.20 -2.54 -7.88
N LEU A 135 7.54 -1.55 -7.03
CA LEU A 135 7.54 -0.13 -7.39
C LEU A 135 8.58 0.19 -8.48
N MET A 136 9.78 -0.38 -8.40
CA MET A 136 10.83 -0.20 -9.42
C MET A 136 10.44 -0.80 -10.78
N ILE A 137 9.62 -1.85 -10.79
CA ILE A 137 9.19 -2.53 -12.01
C ILE A 137 8.05 -1.79 -12.73
N ILE A 138 7.30 -0.90 -12.06
CA ILE A 138 6.14 -0.18 -12.63
C ILE A 138 6.42 0.39 -14.04
N PRO A 139 7.53 1.11 -14.30
CA PRO A 139 7.80 1.68 -15.63
C PRO A 139 7.96 0.64 -16.75
N TYR A 140 8.27 -0.61 -16.40
CA TYR A 140 8.51 -1.70 -17.36
C TYR A 140 7.24 -2.53 -17.66
N ILE A 141 6.28 -2.53 -16.72
CA ILE A 141 5.00 -3.26 -16.86
C ILE A 141 3.83 -2.36 -17.27
N ASP A 142 3.87 -1.06 -16.97
CA ASP A 142 2.85 -0.10 -17.42
C ASP A 142 3.08 0.30 -18.88
N ILE A 143 2.25 -0.24 -19.77
CA ILE A 143 2.29 0.03 -21.21
C ILE A 143 1.38 1.18 -21.63
N ASN A 144 0.63 1.80 -20.72
CA ASN A 144 -0.38 2.79 -21.07
C ASN A 144 0.24 4.20 -21.16
N PRO A 145 0.36 4.81 -22.36
CA PRO A 145 0.94 6.14 -22.49
C PRO A 145 0.00 7.27 -22.01
N LYS A 146 -1.31 7.00 -21.89
CA LYS A 146 -2.28 7.99 -21.41
C LYS A 146 -2.06 8.26 -19.93
N GLY A 147 -2.45 9.44 -19.44
CA GLY A 147 -2.25 9.84 -18.04
C GLY A 147 -0.82 10.24 -17.67
N ASN A 148 0.10 10.35 -18.64
CA ASN A 148 1.43 10.88 -18.39
C ASN A 148 1.39 12.41 -18.23
N GLY A 149 1.79 12.91 -17.07
CA GLY A 149 1.90 14.35 -16.80
C GLY A 149 0.59 15.07 -16.48
N TYR A 150 -0.53 14.37 -16.33
CA TYR A 150 -1.82 14.90 -15.88
C TYR A 150 -2.60 13.84 -15.08
N TYR A 151 -3.45 14.27 -14.16
CA TYR A 151 -4.32 13.38 -13.40
C TYR A 151 -5.49 12.90 -14.27
N CYS A 152 -5.78 11.60 -14.30
CA CYS A 152 -6.94 11.02 -14.99
C CYS A 152 -7.41 9.80 -14.21
N LEU A 153 -8.73 9.51 -14.18
CA LEU A 153 -9.25 8.29 -13.54
C LEU A 153 -9.60 7.23 -14.58
N LYS A 154 -10.35 7.63 -15.60
CA LYS A 154 -10.91 6.69 -16.59
C LYS A 154 -9.83 5.89 -17.32
N ASP A 155 -8.79 6.58 -17.78
CA ASP A 155 -7.72 5.96 -18.58
C ASP A 155 -6.83 5.01 -17.77
N ARG A 156 -6.80 5.11 -16.43
CA ARG A 156 -5.87 4.35 -15.55
C ARG A 156 -6.55 3.72 -14.34
N TRP A 157 -7.87 3.44 -14.42
CA TRP A 157 -8.66 3.02 -13.26
C TRP A 157 -8.06 1.82 -12.53
N PHE A 158 -7.58 0.80 -13.25
CA PHE A 158 -7.00 -0.39 -12.63
C PHE A 158 -5.72 -0.07 -11.85
N ALA A 159 -4.78 0.65 -12.47
CA ALA A 159 -3.51 1.01 -11.84
C ALA A 159 -3.72 1.89 -10.61
N ILE A 160 -4.62 2.87 -10.71
CA ILE A 160 -4.96 3.79 -9.60
C ILE A 160 -5.65 3.03 -8.48
N SER A 161 -6.68 2.24 -8.77
CA SER A 161 -7.39 1.46 -7.76
C SER A 161 -6.47 0.45 -7.07
N ASN A 162 -5.61 -0.24 -7.83
CA ASN A 162 -4.64 -1.18 -7.26
C ASN A 162 -3.64 -0.48 -6.34
N PHE A 163 -3.07 0.64 -6.78
CA PHE A 163 -2.14 1.42 -5.95
C PHE A 163 -2.81 1.95 -4.68
N LEU A 164 -4.03 2.50 -4.79
CA LEU A 164 -4.77 3.01 -3.62
C LEU A 164 -5.21 1.88 -2.68
N PHE A 165 -5.50 0.69 -3.19
CA PHE A 165 -5.77 -0.47 -2.35
C PHE A 165 -4.53 -0.88 -1.55
N GLY A 166 -3.35 -0.98 -2.17
CA GLY A 166 -2.11 -1.27 -1.45
C GLY A 166 -1.72 -0.15 -0.47
N PHE A 167 -1.79 1.11 -0.91
CA PHE A 167 -1.38 2.25 -0.10
C PHE A 167 -2.39 2.58 1.00
N ILE A 168 -3.65 2.86 0.68
CA ILE A 168 -4.65 3.21 1.69
C ILE A 168 -5.16 1.95 2.38
N GLY A 169 -5.62 0.97 1.60
CA GLY A 169 -6.29 -0.22 2.10
C GLY A 169 -5.40 -1.09 2.99
N LEU A 170 -4.11 -1.24 2.65
CA LEU A 170 -3.16 -2.00 3.47
C LEU A 170 -2.29 -1.09 4.32
N TRP A 171 -1.47 -0.23 3.71
CA TRP A 171 -0.41 0.49 4.44
C TRP A 171 -0.96 1.52 5.44
N ILE A 172 -1.87 2.40 5.03
CA ILE A 172 -2.44 3.41 5.94
C ILE A 172 -3.39 2.75 6.95
N SER A 173 -4.19 1.76 6.54
CA SER A 173 -5.06 1.02 7.46
C SER A 173 -4.27 0.33 8.57
N THR A 174 -3.14 -0.32 8.27
CA THR A 174 -2.32 -0.98 9.29
C THR A 174 -1.68 0.03 10.25
N VAL A 175 -1.27 1.21 9.77
CA VAL A 175 -0.84 2.33 10.64
C VAL A 175 -1.97 2.79 11.56
N ILE A 176 -3.19 2.93 11.05
CA ILE A 176 -4.37 3.31 11.86
C ILE A 176 -4.64 2.23 12.93
N ILE A 177 -4.65 0.96 12.54
CA ILE A 177 -4.87 -0.18 13.47
C ILE A 177 -3.80 -0.16 14.57
N GLY A 178 -2.51 -0.11 14.20
CA GLY A 178 -1.40 -0.07 15.16
C GLY A 178 -1.44 1.15 16.10
N THR A 179 -1.95 2.28 15.63
CA THR A 179 -2.01 3.51 16.43
C THR A 179 -3.16 3.49 17.41
N PHE A 180 -4.37 3.28 16.90
CA PHE A 180 -5.62 3.59 17.61
C PHE A 180 -6.37 2.36 18.12
N ILE A 181 -6.09 1.18 17.57
CA ILE A 181 -6.84 -0.06 17.87
C ILE A 181 -5.98 -1.03 18.70
N ARG A 182 -4.66 -1.04 18.50
CA ARG A 182 -3.72 -1.84 19.29
C ARG A 182 -3.44 -1.22 20.66
N GLY A 183 -3.83 -1.97 21.70
CA GLY A 183 -3.65 -1.63 23.12
C GLY A 183 -2.53 -2.43 23.81
N PRO A 184 -2.57 -2.57 25.15
CA PRO A 184 -1.63 -3.40 25.92
C PRO A 184 -1.56 -4.84 25.40
N GLY A 185 -0.38 -5.44 25.42
CA GLY A 185 -0.10 -6.77 24.88
C GLY A 185 -0.18 -6.87 23.36
N TRP A 186 -0.28 -5.74 22.66
CA TRP A 186 -0.62 -5.67 21.23
C TRP A 186 -1.96 -6.33 20.89
N TYR A 187 -2.88 -6.41 21.85
CA TYR A 187 -4.23 -6.92 21.61
C TYR A 187 -5.08 -5.92 20.83
N LEU A 188 -6.06 -6.46 20.11
CA LEU A 188 -7.06 -5.69 19.39
C LEU A 188 -8.18 -5.27 20.35
N PHE A 189 -8.43 -3.97 20.42
CA PHE A 189 -9.54 -3.37 21.16
C PHE A 189 -10.39 -2.56 20.17
N LEU A 190 -11.67 -2.89 20.06
CA LEU A 190 -12.55 -2.19 19.13
C LEU A 190 -12.80 -0.75 19.62
N PRO A 191 -13.13 0.18 18.70
CA PRO A 191 -13.45 1.55 19.09
C PRO A 191 -14.56 1.58 20.15
N GLY A 192 -14.26 2.19 21.30
CA GLY A 192 -15.17 2.25 22.45
C GLY A 192 -14.94 1.19 23.53
N GLU A 193 -14.09 0.19 23.28
CA GLU A 193 -13.67 -0.76 24.31
C GLU A 193 -12.59 -0.14 25.22
N TYR A 194 -12.69 -0.43 26.52
CA TYR A 194 -11.66 -0.06 27.48
C TYR A 194 -10.42 -0.95 27.33
N TRP A 195 -9.23 -0.34 27.41
CA TRP A 195 -7.96 -1.06 27.34
C TRP A 195 -7.64 -1.72 28.68
N ASP A 196 -8.13 -2.94 28.85
CA ASP A 196 -7.78 -3.78 29.99
C ASP A 196 -6.35 -4.33 29.86
N VAL A 197 -5.49 -3.96 30.80
CA VAL A 197 -4.09 -4.38 30.88
C VAL A 197 -3.96 -5.85 31.30
N HIS A 198 -4.98 -6.41 31.96
CA HIS A 198 -5.01 -7.79 32.44
C HIS A 198 -5.66 -8.76 31.45
N LYS A 199 -6.08 -8.28 30.28
CA LYS A 199 -6.66 -9.13 29.23
C LYS A 199 -5.62 -10.14 28.75
N THR A 200 -5.81 -11.42 29.11
CA THR A 200 -5.04 -12.54 28.58
C THR A 200 -5.90 -13.30 27.57
N VAL A 201 -5.76 -12.99 26.29
CA VAL A 201 -6.44 -13.77 25.25
C VAL A 201 -5.64 -15.04 25.01
N ALA A 202 -6.23 -16.21 25.30
CA ALA A 202 -5.70 -17.49 24.88
C ALA A 202 -5.81 -17.57 23.35
N ILE A 203 -4.72 -17.26 22.65
CA ILE A 203 -4.68 -17.38 21.20
C ILE A 203 -4.46 -18.87 20.88
N THR A 204 -5.55 -19.60 20.60
CA THR A 204 -5.48 -20.96 20.04
C THR A 204 -5.02 -20.86 18.60
N ASN A 205 -3.69 -20.83 18.43
CA ASN A 205 -3.04 -20.77 17.14
C ASN A 205 -3.05 -22.16 16.50
N GLU A 206 -3.74 -22.29 15.37
CA GLU A 206 -3.73 -23.52 14.56
C GLU A 206 -3.02 -23.25 13.24
N ASP A 207 -2.38 -24.27 12.69
CA ASP A 207 -1.77 -24.17 11.38
C ASP A 207 -2.80 -24.55 10.30
N TRP A 208 -2.70 -23.96 9.12
CA TRP A 208 -3.61 -24.23 8.01
C TRP A 208 -3.74 -25.73 7.71
N PRO A 209 -2.66 -26.55 7.70
CA PRO A 209 -2.79 -27.99 7.50
C PRO A 209 -3.48 -28.72 8.68
N SER A 210 -3.33 -28.24 9.92
CA SER A 210 -3.91 -28.92 11.11
C SER A 210 -5.44 -28.88 11.09
N ILE A 211 -6.03 -27.83 10.49
CA ILE A 211 -7.47 -27.71 10.26
C ILE A 211 -8.02 -28.87 9.40
N PHE A 212 -7.19 -29.42 8.51
CA PHE A 212 -7.53 -30.57 7.66
C PHE A 212 -7.10 -31.91 8.26
N GLY A 213 -6.69 -31.93 9.53
CA GLY A 213 -6.20 -33.13 10.22
C GLY A 213 -4.78 -33.54 9.79
N ILE A 214 -4.05 -32.68 9.09
CA ILE A 214 -2.67 -32.94 8.66
C ILE A 214 -1.72 -32.39 9.72
N THR A 215 -1.22 -33.26 10.58
CA THR A 215 -0.34 -32.89 11.70
C THR A 215 1.13 -33.21 11.46
N ASP A 216 1.42 -34.18 10.59
CA ASP A 216 2.79 -34.57 10.29
C ASP A 216 3.52 -33.49 9.49
N PHE A 217 4.79 -33.26 9.82
CA PHE A 217 5.58 -32.15 9.27
C PHE A 217 5.67 -32.15 7.73
N TYR A 218 6.09 -33.26 7.11
CA TYR A 218 6.29 -33.30 5.65
C TYR A 218 4.97 -33.17 4.87
N PRO A 219 3.88 -33.89 5.22
CA PRO A 219 2.58 -33.66 4.62
C PRO A 219 2.04 -32.24 4.84
N ALA A 220 2.20 -31.67 6.04
CA ALA A 220 1.75 -30.32 6.35
C ALA A 220 2.50 -29.27 5.53
N MET A 221 3.82 -29.40 5.42
CA MET A 221 4.67 -28.54 4.59
C MET A 221 4.27 -28.61 3.11
N ALA A 222 4.08 -29.82 2.57
CA ALA A 222 3.67 -30.01 1.18
C ALA A 222 2.28 -29.42 0.92
N PHE A 223 1.33 -29.64 1.82
CA PHE A 223 -0.02 -29.10 1.72
C PHE A 223 -0.02 -27.56 1.78
N GLY A 224 0.73 -26.96 2.69
CA GLY A 224 0.89 -25.51 2.80
C GLY A 224 1.54 -24.88 1.56
N ALA A 225 2.60 -25.51 1.04
CA ALA A 225 3.27 -25.08 -0.18
C ALA A 225 2.34 -25.16 -1.40
N VAL A 226 1.62 -26.28 -1.57
CA VAL A 226 0.64 -26.46 -2.65
C VAL A 226 -0.50 -25.45 -2.52
N SER A 227 -1.03 -25.22 -1.31
CA SER A 227 -2.08 -24.23 -1.06
C SER A 227 -1.62 -22.82 -1.44
N THR A 228 -0.39 -22.46 -1.07
CA THR A 228 0.21 -21.15 -1.37
C THR A 228 0.44 -20.98 -2.87
N LEU A 229 1.03 -21.97 -3.53
CA LEU A 229 1.25 -21.94 -4.99
C LEU A 229 -0.07 -21.94 -5.75
N ALA A 230 -1.06 -22.71 -5.30
CA ALA A 230 -2.39 -22.72 -5.89
C ALA A 230 -3.04 -21.34 -5.79
N PHE A 231 -2.97 -20.68 -4.63
CA PHE A 231 -3.45 -19.31 -4.46
C PHE A 231 -2.74 -18.34 -5.42
N LEU A 232 -1.41 -18.41 -5.53
CA LEU A 232 -0.65 -17.48 -6.37
C LEU A 232 -0.82 -17.72 -7.87
N LEU A 233 -1.03 -18.97 -8.31
CA LEU A 233 -0.98 -19.35 -9.73
C LEU A 233 -2.34 -19.63 -10.33
N VAL A 234 -3.25 -20.32 -9.63
CA VAL A 234 -4.52 -20.79 -10.22
C VAL A 234 -5.41 -19.62 -10.67
N PRO A 235 -5.69 -18.58 -9.86
CA PRO A 235 -6.52 -17.47 -10.31
C PRO A 235 -5.92 -16.71 -11.51
N PRO A 236 -4.61 -16.38 -11.54
CA PRO A 236 -3.98 -15.83 -12.75
C PRO A 236 -4.03 -16.75 -13.98
N ILE A 237 -3.86 -18.07 -13.83
CA ILE A 237 -3.95 -19.01 -14.96
C ILE A 237 -5.36 -19.00 -15.54
N ILE A 238 -6.37 -19.15 -14.69
CA ILE A 238 -7.77 -19.17 -15.09
C ILE A 238 -8.12 -17.83 -15.77
N PHE A 239 -7.77 -16.70 -15.16
CA PHE A 239 -8.04 -15.39 -15.74
C PHE A 239 -7.36 -15.21 -17.10
N TRP A 240 -6.11 -15.63 -17.25
CA TRP A 240 -5.39 -15.60 -18.52
C TRP A 240 -6.12 -16.45 -19.57
N GLN A 241 -6.39 -17.72 -19.28
CA GLN A 241 -7.05 -18.64 -20.20
C GLN A 241 -8.40 -18.10 -20.69
N LEU A 242 -9.21 -17.54 -19.78
CA LEU A 242 -10.52 -16.99 -20.09
C LEU A 242 -10.48 -15.68 -20.88
N ARG A 243 -9.46 -14.83 -20.67
CA ARG A 243 -9.51 -13.42 -21.12
C ARG A 243 -8.42 -13.03 -22.12
N HIS A 244 -7.33 -13.78 -22.28
CA HIS A 244 -6.22 -13.38 -23.15
C HIS A 244 -6.64 -13.25 -24.63
N LYS A 245 -7.57 -14.08 -25.12
CA LYS A 245 -8.07 -13.99 -26.51
C LYS A 245 -9.10 -12.89 -26.72
N THR A 246 -9.80 -12.47 -25.67
CA THR A 246 -10.94 -11.54 -25.76
C THR A 246 -10.57 -10.11 -25.35
N SER A 247 -9.55 -9.92 -24.51
CA SER A 247 -9.16 -8.61 -23.99
C SER A 247 -8.00 -8.00 -24.79
N PRO A 248 -8.22 -6.86 -25.49
CA PRO A 248 -7.14 -6.14 -26.18
C PRO A 248 -6.03 -5.67 -25.24
N VAL A 249 -6.36 -5.40 -23.97
CA VAL A 249 -5.39 -4.98 -22.96
C VAL A 249 -4.42 -6.11 -22.65
N LEU A 250 -4.91 -7.35 -22.45
CA LEU A 250 -4.06 -8.49 -22.14
C LEU A 250 -3.16 -8.89 -23.32
N GLN A 251 -3.66 -8.74 -24.55
CA GLN A 251 -2.87 -8.98 -25.76
C GLN A 251 -1.72 -7.99 -25.88
N LYS A 252 -1.97 -6.69 -25.62
CA LYS A 252 -0.93 -5.65 -25.62
C LYS A 252 0.06 -5.81 -24.48
N LEU A 253 -0.40 -6.24 -23.30
CA LEU A 253 0.45 -6.47 -22.14
C LEU A 253 1.47 -7.59 -22.41
N GLY A 254 1.03 -8.65 -23.09
CA GLY A 254 1.84 -9.84 -23.33
C GLY A 254 1.96 -10.72 -22.08
N SER A 255 2.44 -11.95 -22.26
CA SER A 255 2.47 -12.97 -21.20
C SER A 255 3.38 -12.58 -20.03
N VAL A 256 4.59 -12.09 -20.32
CA VAL A 256 5.60 -11.79 -19.29
C VAL A 256 5.12 -10.68 -18.34
N ARG A 257 4.70 -9.53 -18.88
CA ARG A 257 4.22 -8.41 -18.06
C ARG A 257 2.94 -8.76 -17.31
N TYR A 258 2.06 -9.56 -17.94
CA TYR A 258 0.87 -10.08 -17.28
C TYR A 258 1.24 -10.88 -16.03
N TRP A 259 2.13 -11.86 -16.16
CA TRP A 259 2.51 -12.73 -15.05
C TRP A 259 3.17 -11.96 -13.91
N ILE A 260 4.08 -11.02 -14.21
CA ILE A 260 4.68 -10.16 -13.19
C ILE A 260 3.61 -9.35 -12.46
N THR A 261 2.71 -8.69 -13.21
CA THR A 261 1.63 -7.87 -12.62
C THR A 261 0.66 -8.72 -11.80
N ALA A 262 0.28 -9.89 -12.31
CA ALA A 262 -0.65 -10.80 -11.66
C ALA A 262 -0.05 -11.37 -10.36
N LEU A 263 1.22 -11.79 -10.37
CA LEU A 263 1.88 -12.30 -9.16
C LEU A 263 2.03 -11.21 -8.09
N LEU A 264 2.43 -9.99 -8.46
CA LEU A 264 2.49 -8.86 -7.54
C LEU A 264 1.10 -8.56 -6.94
N PHE A 265 0.06 -8.57 -7.78
CA PHE A 265 -1.32 -8.40 -7.33
C PHE A 265 -1.78 -9.52 -6.39
N MET A 266 -1.48 -10.78 -6.71
CA MET A 266 -1.84 -11.91 -5.87
C MET A 266 -1.09 -11.89 -4.53
N MET A 267 0.18 -11.49 -4.49
CA MET A 267 0.91 -11.32 -3.23
C MET A 267 0.29 -10.21 -2.36
N GLN A 268 -0.13 -9.10 -2.97
CA GLN A 268 -0.86 -8.04 -2.26
C GLN A 268 -2.19 -8.54 -1.69
N LEU A 269 -2.95 -9.34 -2.45
CA LEU A 269 -4.17 -9.99 -1.94
C LEU A 269 -3.86 -11.04 -0.88
N GLY A 270 -2.72 -11.72 -0.98
CA GLY A 270 -2.24 -12.70 -0.01
C GLY A 270 -2.05 -12.11 1.38
N VAL A 271 -1.61 -10.85 1.48
CA VAL A 271 -1.55 -10.13 2.76
C VAL A 271 -2.93 -10.02 3.39
N VAL A 272 -3.94 -9.60 2.63
CA VAL A 272 -5.33 -9.47 3.11
C VAL A 272 -5.88 -10.82 3.52
N PHE A 273 -5.67 -11.82 2.66
CA PHE A 273 -6.14 -13.18 2.90
C PHE A 273 -5.53 -13.75 4.19
N LYS A 274 -4.22 -13.57 4.39
CA LYS A 274 -3.54 -13.99 5.62
C LYS A 274 -4.08 -13.26 6.85
N MET A 275 -4.34 -11.95 6.76
CA MET A 275 -4.94 -11.19 7.84
C MET A 275 -6.33 -11.72 8.20
N VAL A 276 -7.17 -12.01 7.20
CA VAL A 276 -8.50 -12.58 7.41
C VAL A 276 -8.41 -13.97 8.04
N LEU A 277 -7.52 -14.83 7.56
CA LEU A 277 -7.28 -16.15 8.16
C LEU A 277 -6.81 -16.05 9.62
N ARG A 278 -5.94 -15.09 9.92
CA ARG A 278 -5.43 -14.85 11.26
C ARG A 278 -6.51 -14.35 12.22
N LEU A 279 -7.32 -13.37 11.80
CA LEU A 279 -8.32 -12.72 12.65
C LEU A 279 -9.62 -13.51 12.75
N GLY A 280 -10.04 -14.18 11.67
CA GLY A 280 -11.31 -14.90 11.59
C GLY A 280 -11.22 -16.37 11.98
N PHE A 281 -10.09 -17.02 11.72
CA PHE A 281 -9.92 -18.47 11.87
C PHE A 281 -8.73 -18.86 12.75
N ASN A 282 -8.05 -17.89 13.39
CA ASN A 282 -6.86 -18.09 14.22
C ASN A 282 -5.70 -18.85 13.54
N VAL A 283 -5.64 -18.85 12.20
CA VAL A 283 -4.59 -19.53 11.44
C VAL A 283 -3.27 -18.80 11.63
N LYS A 284 -2.29 -19.49 12.23
CA LYS A 284 -0.94 -18.96 12.44
C LYS A 284 -0.08 -19.11 11.21
N TYR A 285 0.05 -20.30 10.66
CA TYR A 285 0.88 -20.57 9.47
C TYR A 285 0.07 -21.22 8.35
N ILE A 286 0.15 -20.68 7.15
CA ILE A 286 -0.32 -21.31 5.91
C ILE A 286 0.68 -22.38 5.47
N MET A 287 1.97 -22.06 5.55
CA MET A 287 3.07 -22.96 5.22
C MET A 287 4.00 -23.07 6.41
N VAL A 288 4.26 -24.30 6.87
CA VAL A 288 5.25 -24.60 7.91
C VAL A 288 6.52 -25.09 7.22
N GLY A 289 7.61 -24.34 7.38
CA GLY A 289 8.89 -24.62 6.72
C GLY A 289 9.97 -25.11 7.70
N PRO A 290 11.05 -25.73 7.20
CA PRO A 290 12.19 -26.06 8.04
C PRO A 290 12.82 -24.77 8.61
N MET A 291 13.46 -24.86 9.78
CA MET A 291 14.16 -23.75 10.43
C MET A 291 13.30 -22.49 10.70
N GLY A 292 11.97 -22.63 10.79
CA GLY A 292 11.06 -21.51 11.07
C GLY A 292 10.74 -20.62 9.87
N PHE A 293 10.98 -21.09 8.64
CA PHE A 293 10.53 -20.41 7.42
C PHE A 293 9.03 -20.60 7.19
N ASN A 294 8.20 -20.03 8.07
CA ASN A 294 6.75 -20.12 7.94
C ASN A 294 6.16 -18.90 7.24
N ILE A 295 5.00 -19.07 6.61
CA ILE A 295 4.24 -18.03 5.91
C ILE A 295 2.81 -17.98 6.46
#